data_AF-A0A916U8U5-F1
#
_entry.id   AF-A0A916U8U5-F1
#
_cell.length_a   1.000
_cell.length_b   1.000
_cell.length_c   1.000
_cell.angle_alpha   90.00
_cell.angle_beta   90.00
_cell.angle_gamma   90.00
#
_symmetry.space_group_name_H-M   'P 1'
#
loop_
_entity.id
_entity.type
_entity.pdbx_description
1 polymer ?
#
loop_
_entity_poly.entity_id
_entity_poly.type
_entity_poly.pdbx_seq_one_letter_code
_entity_poly.pdbx_strand_id
1 'polypeptide(L)'
;MQLTLLPGLDPFATVGAALSASKQPFLLVGEPGSDQLLAQFHADAIMQAAEFARSEAKPSGERIVELVPRIPFHIQTWEGAASCDANSVTLTWPGARIPSPKRLHQRREFALDSIARAEWVPRDDGVDAFLRIVLKDRPSEGISPRNDLHCLLGHDGEDEARLLLMAATITAHCRGMQEAAPAPTSPASAGTGSVDSEQIYERIRQLGKLHAEGILTDEEFAAKKKELLDRL
;
A
#
# COMPACT_ATOMS: atom_id res chain seq x y z
N MET A 1 2.63 -23.94 -14.18
CA MET A 1 2.68 -22.65 -14.91
C MET A 1 2.48 -21.51 -13.91
N GLN A 2 3.26 -20.43 -13.99
CA GLN A 2 3.01 -19.21 -13.19
C GLN A 2 2.51 -18.10 -14.10
N LEU A 3 1.34 -17.53 -13.78
CA LEU A 3 0.85 -16.33 -14.45
C LEU A 3 1.46 -15.11 -13.77
N THR A 4 1.89 -14.15 -14.58
CA THR A 4 2.37 -12.85 -14.10
C THR A 4 1.45 -11.78 -14.64
N LEU A 5 0.90 -10.96 -13.74
CA LEU A 5 0.08 -9.82 -14.13
C LEU A 5 0.98 -8.65 -14.57
N LEU A 6 0.41 -7.70 -15.29
CA LEU A 6 1.15 -6.50 -15.67
C LEU A 6 1.65 -5.75 -14.42
N PRO A 7 2.81 -5.08 -14.49
CA PRO A 7 3.34 -4.32 -13.37
C PRO A 7 2.29 -3.38 -12.75
N GLY A 8 2.16 -3.44 -11.42
CA GLY A 8 1.19 -2.63 -10.67
C GLY A 8 -0.23 -3.21 -10.58
N LEU A 9 -0.57 -4.23 -11.38
CA LEU A 9 -1.88 -4.88 -11.36
C LEU A 9 -1.95 -6.14 -10.50
N ASP A 10 -0.81 -6.61 -9.99
CA ASP A 10 -0.76 -7.71 -9.03
C ASP A 10 -0.93 -7.19 -7.60
N PRO A 11 -2.10 -7.39 -6.95
CA PRO A 11 -2.30 -6.90 -5.60
C PRO A 11 -1.38 -7.60 -4.58
N PHE A 12 -0.97 -8.84 -4.84
CA PHE A 12 -0.13 -9.64 -3.93
C PHE A 12 1.35 -9.30 -4.05
N ALA A 13 1.82 -8.94 -5.24
CA ALA A 13 3.20 -8.46 -5.41
C ALA A 13 3.42 -7.05 -4.81
N THR A 14 2.34 -6.28 -4.62
CA THR A 14 2.45 -4.86 -4.24
C THR A 14 2.51 -4.59 -2.74
N VAL A 15 2.33 -5.61 -1.91
CA VAL A 15 2.26 -5.47 -0.44
C VAL A 15 3.64 -5.60 0.24
N GLY A 16 4.74 -5.57 -0.49
CA GLY A 16 6.07 -5.30 0.07
C GLY A 16 7.07 -6.45 -0.01
N ALA A 17 6.72 -7.65 0.47
CA ALA A 17 7.64 -8.79 0.42
C ALA A 17 7.41 -9.67 -0.82
N ALA A 18 8.52 -10.13 -1.43
CA ALA A 18 8.48 -11.08 -2.53
C ALA A 18 8.02 -12.46 -2.02
N LEU A 19 6.93 -12.97 -2.59
CA LEU A 19 6.47 -14.34 -2.32
C LEU A 19 7.46 -15.35 -2.91
N SER A 20 7.76 -16.41 -2.16
CA SER A 20 8.49 -17.56 -2.70
C SER A 20 7.71 -18.16 -3.87
N ALA A 21 8.40 -18.75 -4.85
CA ALA A 21 7.76 -19.28 -6.06
C ALA A 21 6.61 -20.28 -5.75
N SER A 22 6.77 -21.09 -4.72
CA SER A 22 5.75 -22.06 -4.25
C SER A 22 4.51 -21.45 -3.60
N LYS A 23 4.58 -20.18 -3.18
CA LYS A 23 3.51 -19.44 -2.51
C LYS A 23 2.85 -18.39 -3.42
N GLN A 24 3.18 -18.40 -4.72
CA GLN A 24 2.61 -17.48 -5.70
C GLN A 24 1.12 -17.79 -5.91
N PRO A 25 0.20 -16.82 -5.74
CA PRO A 25 -1.25 -17.07 -5.82
C PRO A 25 -1.72 -17.51 -7.21
N PHE A 26 -0.96 -17.16 -8.25
CA PHE A 26 -1.27 -17.48 -9.65
C PHE A 26 -0.42 -18.63 -10.19
N LEU A 27 -0.08 -19.59 -9.33
CA LEU A 27 0.63 -20.81 -9.69
C LEU A 27 -0.36 -21.96 -9.94
N LEU A 28 -0.39 -22.47 -11.17
CA LEU A 28 -1.08 -23.70 -11.52
C LEU A 28 -0.08 -24.88 -11.44
N VAL A 29 -0.34 -25.80 -10.51
CA VAL A 29 0.45 -27.02 -10.28
C VAL A 29 -0.36 -28.23 -10.72
N GLY A 30 0.28 -29.17 -11.40
CA GLY A 30 -0.25 -30.50 -11.67
C GLY A 30 0.78 -31.55 -11.28
N GLU A 31 0.33 -32.62 -10.65
CA GLU A 31 1.11 -33.77 -10.24
C GLU A 31 1.43 -34.66 -11.45
N PRO A 32 2.72 -35.05 -11.62
CA PRO A 32 3.13 -35.95 -12.70
C PRO A 32 2.32 -37.26 -12.70
N GLY A 33 1.75 -37.61 -13.85
CA GLY A 33 1.00 -38.85 -14.04
C GLY A 33 -0.43 -38.87 -13.51
N SER A 34 -0.89 -37.83 -12.81
CA SER A 34 -2.28 -37.69 -12.36
C SER A 34 -3.03 -36.65 -13.18
N ASP A 35 -2.73 -35.38 -12.97
CA ASP A 35 -3.45 -34.22 -13.52
C ASP A 35 -2.54 -33.28 -14.30
N GLN A 36 -1.28 -33.65 -14.53
CA GLN A 36 -0.33 -32.89 -15.35
C GLN A 36 -0.91 -32.44 -16.71
N LEU A 37 -1.58 -33.34 -17.44
CA LEU A 37 -2.18 -33.02 -18.75
C LEU A 37 -3.35 -32.03 -18.61
N LEU A 38 -4.13 -32.13 -17.54
CA LEU A 38 -5.26 -31.24 -17.27
C LEU A 38 -4.74 -29.84 -16.87
N ALA A 39 -3.73 -29.79 -16.01
CA ALA A 39 -3.05 -28.54 -15.66
C ALA A 39 -2.43 -27.87 -16.89
N GLN A 40 -1.82 -28.65 -17.80
CA GLN A 40 -1.28 -28.11 -19.05
C GLN A 40 -2.39 -27.57 -19.96
N PHE A 41 -3.50 -28.31 -20.11
CA PHE A 41 -4.64 -27.86 -20.91
C PHE A 41 -5.21 -26.52 -20.42
N HIS A 42 -5.40 -26.38 -19.10
CA HIS A 42 -5.87 -25.13 -18.53
C HIS A 42 -4.84 -24.00 -18.61
N ALA A 43 -3.55 -24.33 -18.46
CA ALA A 43 -2.48 -23.36 -18.67
C ALA A 43 -2.53 -22.76 -20.08
N ASP A 44 -2.62 -23.61 -21.11
CA ASP A 44 -2.70 -23.18 -22.50
C ASP A 44 -3.95 -22.34 -22.77
N ALA A 45 -5.10 -22.75 -22.24
CA ALA A 45 -6.35 -22.01 -22.37
C ALA A 45 -6.28 -20.60 -21.73
N ILE A 46 -5.69 -20.49 -20.54
CA ILE A 46 -5.53 -19.19 -19.86
C ILE A 46 -4.55 -18.30 -20.63
N MET A 47 -3.44 -18.85 -21.13
CA MET A 47 -2.46 -18.10 -21.90
C MET A 47 -3.07 -17.54 -23.19
N GLN A 48 -3.85 -18.36 -23.92
CA GLN A 48 -4.56 -17.92 -25.11
C GLN A 48 -5.58 -16.82 -24.80
N ALA A 49 -6.35 -16.96 -23.72
CA ALA A 49 -7.29 -15.93 -23.29
C ALA A 49 -6.59 -14.62 -22.88
N ALA A 50 -5.44 -14.71 -22.20
CA ALA A 50 -4.65 -13.56 -21.78
C ALA A 50 -3.98 -12.83 -22.96
N GLU A 51 -3.61 -13.54 -24.03
CA GLU A 51 -3.13 -12.94 -25.28
C GLU A 51 -4.25 -12.16 -25.98
N PHE A 52 -5.43 -12.77 -26.12
CA PHE A 52 -6.60 -12.10 -26.70
C PHE A 52 -7.03 -10.87 -25.90
N ALA A 53 -7.07 -10.98 -24.57
CA ALA A 53 -7.44 -9.84 -23.71
C ALA A 53 -6.45 -8.66 -23.84
N ARG A 54 -5.16 -8.94 -24.06
CA ARG A 54 -4.12 -7.91 -24.25
C ARG A 54 -4.23 -7.16 -25.57
N SER A 55 -4.79 -7.76 -26.63
CA SER A 55 -4.99 -7.07 -27.91
C SER A 55 -6.21 -6.13 -27.91
N GLU A 56 -7.21 -6.42 -27.07
CA GLU A 56 -8.51 -5.74 -27.11
C GLU A 56 -8.70 -4.66 -26.02
N ALA A 57 -8.04 -4.78 -24.86
CA ALA A 57 -8.37 -3.97 -23.68
C ALA A 57 -7.19 -3.18 -23.10
N LYS A 58 -7.46 -1.94 -22.69
CA LYS A 58 -6.56 -1.19 -21.81
C LYS A 58 -6.77 -1.65 -20.36
N PRO A 59 -5.72 -2.01 -19.61
CA PRO A 59 -5.86 -2.37 -18.20
C PRO A 59 -6.39 -1.18 -17.39
N SER A 60 -7.34 -1.45 -16.49
CA SER A 60 -7.90 -0.51 -15.51
C SER A 60 -7.62 -1.04 -14.10
N GLY A 61 -7.23 -0.16 -13.17
CA GLY A 61 -6.98 -0.58 -11.79
C GLY A 61 -8.25 -0.96 -11.02
N GLU A 62 -9.44 -0.63 -11.54
CA GLU A 62 -10.72 -1.16 -11.02
C GLU A 62 -10.75 -2.69 -11.01
N ARG A 63 -10.08 -3.36 -11.95
CA ARG A 63 -10.05 -4.83 -11.99
C ARG A 63 -9.17 -5.45 -10.90
N ILE A 64 -8.29 -4.67 -10.26
CA ILE A 64 -7.42 -5.18 -9.18
C ILE A 64 -8.29 -5.62 -7.99
N VAL A 65 -9.40 -4.94 -7.72
CA VAL A 65 -10.31 -5.32 -6.61
C VAL A 65 -11.03 -6.64 -6.86
N GLU A 66 -11.10 -7.12 -8.10
CA GLU A 66 -11.69 -8.42 -8.45
C GLU A 66 -10.76 -9.60 -8.12
N LEU A 67 -9.46 -9.33 -7.95
CA LEU A 67 -8.43 -10.32 -7.66
C LEU A 67 -8.21 -10.57 -6.17
N VAL A 68 -8.94 -9.84 -5.30
CA VAL A 68 -8.86 -9.93 -3.85
C VAL A 68 -10.21 -10.29 -3.24
N PRO A 69 -10.25 -10.77 -1.99
CA PRO A 69 -11.50 -10.93 -1.25
C PRO A 69 -12.41 -9.69 -1.30
N ARG A 70 -13.72 -9.90 -1.42
CA ARG A 70 -14.71 -8.82 -1.36
C ARG A 70 -14.86 -8.31 0.06
N ILE A 71 -15.00 -7.00 0.21
CA ILE A 71 -15.38 -6.36 1.47
C ILE A 71 -16.91 -6.49 1.74
N PRO A 72 -17.34 -6.63 3.01
CA PRO A 72 -16.52 -6.71 4.21
C PRO A 72 -15.72 -8.02 4.29
N PHE A 73 -14.44 -7.91 4.62
CA PHE A 73 -13.51 -9.03 4.72
C PHE A 73 -12.91 -9.09 6.12
N HIS A 74 -12.79 -10.30 6.68
CA HIS A 74 -12.32 -10.51 8.03
C HIS A 74 -11.33 -11.67 8.09
N ILE A 75 -10.27 -11.50 8.89
CA ILE A 75 -9.31 -12.55 9.22
C ILE A 75 -9.09 -12.62 10.72
N GLN A 76 -8.73 -13.80 11.20
CA GLN A 76 -8.25 -14.03 12.55
C GLN A 76 -6.87 -14.68 12.48
N THR A 77 -5.95 -14.21 13.32
CA THR A 77 -4.64 -14.79 13.54
C THR A 77 -4.46 -15.24 14.98
N TRP A 78 -3.33 -15.84 15.31
CA TRP A 78 -2.97 -16.12 16.69
C TRP A 78 -2.90 -14.84 17.57
N GLU A 79 -2.46 -13.70 17.01
CA GLU A 79 -2.34 -12.44 17.78
C GLU A 79 -3.69 -11.75 17.96
N GLY A 80 -4.56 -11.78 16.96
CA GLY A 80 -5.78 -10.97 16.99
C GLY A 80 -6.61 -11.11 15.72
N ALA A 81 -7.30 -10.04 15.34
CA ALA A 81 -8.11 -10.05 14.14
C ALA A 81 -8.01 -8.75 13.37
N ALA A 82 -8.28 -8.82 12.07
CA ALA A 82 -8.41 -7.66 11.20
C ALA A 82 -9.74 -7.72 10.45
N SER A 83 -10.40 -6.58 10.29
CA SER A 83 -11.56 -6.43 9.41
C SER A 83 -11.36 -5.23 8.51
N CYS A 84 -11.72 -5.38 7.24
CA CYS A 84 -11.75 -4.31 6.24
C CYS A 84 -13.17 -4.18 5.71
N ASP A 85 -13.70 -2.97 5.71
CA ASP A 85 -14.95 -2.61 5.05
C ASP A 85 -14.72 -1.46 4.05
N ALA A 86 -15.78 -0.80 3.60
CA ALA A 86 -15.69 0.27 2.60
C ALA A 86 -15.14 1.59 3.16
N ASN A 87 -15.08 1.72 4.48
CA ASN A 87 -14.77 2.97 5.17
C ASN A 87 -13.52 2.85 6.05
N SER A 88 -13.23 1.68 6.60
CA SER A 88 -12.23 1.50 7.62
C SER A 88 -11.56 0.13 7.59
N VAL A 89 -10.36 0.10 8.18
CA VAL A 89 -9.68 -1.12 8.61
C VAL A 89 -9.60 -1.10 10.13
N THR A 90 -10.05 -2.17 10.77
CA THR A 90 -9.97 -2.34 12.22
C THR A 90 -9.05 -3.50 12.57
N LEU A 91 -8.09 -3.26 13.46
CA LEU A 91 -7.28 -4.28 14.12
C LEU A 91 -7.74 -4.46 15.57
N THR A 92 -7.89 -5.70 16.02
CA THR A 92 -8.28 -6.02 17.39
C THR A 92 -7.34 -7.05 18.03
N TRP A 93 -7.07 -6.86 19.32
CA TRP A 93 -6.20 -7.72 20.11
C TRP A 93 -6.93 -8.13 21.39
N PRO A 94 -7.58 -9.30 21.41
CA PRO A 94 -8.30 -9.77 22.60
C PRO A 94 -7.30 -10.05 23.73
N GLY A 95 -7.31 -9.17 24.74
CA GLY A 95 -6.20 -8.87 25.66
C GLY A 95 -5.75 -9.94 26.67
N ALA A 96 -5.87 -11.24 26.40
CA ALA A 96 -5.50 -12.29 27.38
C ALA A 96 -4.09 -12.87 27.21
N ARG A 97 -3.43 -12.77 26.05
CA ARG A 97 -2.16 -13.51 25.77
C ARG A 97 -1.01 -12.73 25.14
N ILE A 98 -1.13 -11.40 25.03
CA ILE A 98 -0.16 -10.57 24.29
C ILE A 98 0.57 -9.62 25.26
N PRO A 99 1.90 -9.75 25.44
CA PRO A 99 2.68 -8.72 26.11
C PRO A 99 3.03 -7.59 25.13
N SER A 100 2.47 -6.39 25.30
CA SER A 100 2.86 -5.13 24.60
C SER A 100 1.84 -4.02 24.86
N PRO A 101 2.08 -2.77 24.43
CA PRO A 101 1.06 -1.71 24.29
C PRO A 101 -0.27 -2.16 23.64
N LYS A 102 -0.27 -3.21 22.81
CA LYS A 102 -1.50 -3.78 22.21
C LYS A 102 -2.47 -4.34 23.25
N ARG A 103 -1.97 -4.80 24.41
CA ARG A 103 -2.82 -5.25 25.51
C ARG A 103 -3.68 -4.12 26.07
N LEU A 104 -3.15 -2.89 26.10
CA LEU A 104 -3.87 -1.70 26.57
C LEU A 104 -4.84 -1.20 25.50
N HIS A 105 -4.41 -1.24 24.23
CA HIS A 105 -5.21 -0.83 23.09
C HIS A 105 -5.83 -2.06 22.41
N GLN A 106 -6.94 -2.55 22.95
CA GLN A 106 -7.63 -3.76 22.46
C GLN A 106 -8.19 -3.64 21.04
N ARG A 107 -8.27 -2.41 20.50
CA ARG A 107 -8.79 -2.09 19.18
C ARG A 107 -8.09 -0.83 18.64
N ARG A 108 -7.79 -0.84 17.34
CA ARG A 108 -7.36 0.33 16.58
C ARG A 108 -8.10 0.36 15.24
N GLU A 109 -8.58 1.53 14.86
CA GLU A 109 -9.33 1.74 13.63
C GLU A 109 -8.61 2.79 12.77
N PHE A 110 -8.58 2.54 11.48
CA PHE A 110 -7.93 3.36 10.47
C PHE A 110 -8.94 3.67 9.37
N ALA A 111 -9.13 4.95 9.03
CA ALA A 111 -9.97 5.31 7.91
C ALA A 111 -9.31 4.83 6.61
N LEU A 112 -10.06 4.17 5.74
CA LEU A 112 -9.52 3.54 4.53
C LEU A 112 -8.89 4.59 3.59
N ASP A 113 -9.42 5.81 3.56
CA ASP A 113 -8.89 6.94 2.81
C ASP A 113 -7.56 7.51 3.36
N SER A 114 -7.24 7.25 4.62
CA SER A 114 -5.98 7.66 5.28
C SER A 114 -4.84 6.66 5.04
N ILE A 115 -5.17 5.44 4.60
CA ILE A 115 -4.21 4.37 4.35
C ILE A 115 -3.52 4.61 2.99
N ALA A 116 -2.19 4.58 2.99
CA ALA A 116 -1.40 4.60 1.76
C ALA A 116 -1.29 3.21 1.15
N ARG A 117 -1.05 2.19 1.98
CA ARG A 117 -1.00 0.76 1.63
C ARG A 117 -1.04 -0.09 2.90
N ALA A 118 -1.24 -1.38 2.74
CA ALA A 118 -0.87 -2.37 3.75
C ALA A 118 0.38 -3.12 3.29
N GLU A 119 1.37 -3.20 4.18
CA GLU A 119 2.55 -4.02 3.98
C GLU A 119 2.36 -5.40 4.60
N TRP A 120 2.93 -6.40 3.97
CA TRP A 120 2.99 -7.77 4.43
C TRP A 120 4.45 -8.23 4.39
N VAL A 121 4.87 -8.86 5.48
CA VAL A 121 6.19 -9.46 5.62
C VAL A 121 5.99 -10.92 6.05
N PRO A 122 6.52 -11.90 5.28
CA PRO A 122 6.45 -13.31 5.63
C PRO A 122 7.24 -13.59 6.90
N ARG A 123 7.00 -14.78 7.43
CA ARG A 123 7.83 -15.30 8.52
C ARG A 123 9.25 -15.50 8.02
N ASP A 124 10.22 -15.05 8.82
CA ASP A 124 11.65 -15.34 8.63
C ASP A 124 12.18 -16.00 9.91
N ASP A 125 13.36 -16.61 9.88
CA ASP A 125 13.92 -17.41 10.97
C ASP A 125 13.76 -16.76 12.36
N GLY A 126 12.80 -17.27 13.15
CA GLY A 126 12.49 -16.79 14.51
C GLY A 126 11.67 -15.49 14.60
N VAL A 127 11.23 -14.92 13.48
CA VAL A 127 10.42 -13.69 13.41
C VAL A 127 9.04 -13.99 12.84
N ASP A 128 8.00 -13.72 13.63
CA ASP A 128 6.59 -13.87 13.22
C ASP A 128 6.28 -13.08 11.93
N ALA A 129 5.39 -13.63 11.08
CA ALA A 129 4.86 -12.89 9.94
C ALA A 129 4.01 -11.72 10.45
N PHE A 130 3.91 -10.64 9.67
CA PHE A 130 3.04 -9.52 10.04
C PHE A 130 2.46 -8.77 8.85
N LEU A 131 1.28 -8.20 9.09
CA LEU A 131 0.71 -7.13 8.29
C LEU A 131 0.94 -5.81 9.01
N ARG A 132 1.27 -4.74 8.28
CA ARG A 132 1.42 -3.38 8.78
C ARG A 132 0.61 -2.38 7.95
N ILE A 133 -0.22 -1.59 8.61
CA ILE A 133 -0.97 -0.50 7.97
C ILE A 133 -0.09 0.75 7.87
N VAL A 134 0.17 1.21 6.66
CA VAL A 134 0.96 2.41 6.36
C VAL A 134 0.02 3.56 6.02
N LEU A 135 0.11 4.65 6.76
CA LEU A 135 -0.73 5.85 6.54
C LEU A 135 -0.06 6.83 5.58
N LYS A 136 -0.86 7.65 4.89
CA LYS A 136 -0.38 8.64 3.92
C LYS A 136 0.48 9.74 4.54
N ASP A 137 0.17 10.12 5.78
CA ASP A 137 0.75 11.24 6.51
C ASP A 137 1.86 10.83 7.49
N ARG A 138 2.08 9.53 7.68
CA ARG A 138 3.06 9.00 8.63
C ARG A 138 3.78 7.77 8.07
N PRO A 139 5.06 7.89 7.67
CA PRO A 139 5.88 6.72 7.39
C PRO A 139 6.10 5.91 8.67
N SER A 140 5.92 4.59 8.58
CA SER A 140 6.04 3.65 9.68
C SER A 140 7.50 3.19 9.85
N GLU A 141 8.37 4.06 10.37
CA GLU A 141 9.78 3.72 10.59
C GLU A 141 10.12 3.51 12.07
N GLY A 142 10.87 2.46 12.37
CA GLY A 142 11.57 2.27 13.65
C GLY A 142 10.82 1.58 14.79
N ILE A 143 9.52 1.26 14.66
CA ILE A 143 8.77 0.54 15.71
C ILE A 143 8.77 -0.97 15.43
N SER A 144 9.12 -1.78 16.43
CA SER A 144 9.01 -3.25 16.34
C SER A 144 7.56 -3.68 16.12
N PRO A 145 7.26 -4.60 15.18
CA PRO A 145 5.89 -5.05 14.88
C PRO A 145 5.10 -5.53 16.11
N ARG A 146 5.78 -6.14 17.09
CA ARG A 146 5.17 -6.61 18.35
C ARG A 146 4.59 -5.48 19.20
N ASN A 147 5.16 -4.28 19.10
CA ASN A 147 4.77 -3.10 19.87
C ASN A 147 4.01 -2.07 19.04
N ASP A 148 3.80 -2.34 17.75
CA ASP A 148 3.22 -1.41 16.80
C ASP A 148 1.70 -1.63 16.69
N LEU A 149 0.90 -0.61 17.03
CA LEU A 149 -0.56 -0.65 16.92
C LEU A 149 -1.07 -0.63 15.47
N HIS A 150 -0.17 -0.50 14.49
CA HIS A 150 -0.50 -0.63 13.07
C HIS A 150 -0.23 -2.05 12.55
N CYS A 151 0.29 -2.94 13.41
CA CYS A 151 0.67 -4.29 13.02
C CYS A 151 -0.25 -5.36 13.60
N LEU A 152 -0.54 -6.38 12.78
CA LEU A 152 -1.13 -7.65 13.21
C LEU A 152 -0.16 -8.78 12.86
N LEU A 153 0.20 -9.60 13.85
CA LEU A 153 1.15 -10.70 13.72
C LEU A 153 0.45 -12.02 13.44
N GLY A 154 1.19 -12.94 12.83
CA GLY A 154 0.81 -14.30 12.49
C GLY A 154 1.94 -15.27 12.78
N HIS A 155 1.61 -16.45 13.29
CA HIS A 155 2.63 -17.37 13.81
C HIS A 155 2.92 -18.55 12.88
N ASP A 156 1.91 -19.04 12.16
CA ASP A 156 2.00 -20.18 11.25
C ASP A 156 1.74 -19.81 9.79
N GLY A 157 1.78 -20.80 8.90
CA GLY A 157 1.56 -20.59 7.46
C GLY A 157 0.13 -20.19 7.11
N GLU A 158 -0.85 -20.53 7.94
CA GLU A 158 -2.24 -20.15 7.72
C GLU A 158 -2.44 -18.67 8.06
N ASP A 159 -1.92 -18.24 9.20
CA ASP A 159 -1.87 -16.83 9.58
C ASP A 159 -1.12 -15.99 8.53
N GLU A 160 0.03 -16.48 8.06
CA GLU A 160 0.81 -15.82 7.01
C GLU A 160 -0.03 -15.58 5.74
N ALA A 161 -0.77 -16.60 5.28
CA ALA A 161 -1.64 -16.50 4.11
C ALA A 161 -2.82 -15.55 4.33
N ARG A 162 -3.44 -15.59 5.51
CA ARG A 162 -4.53 -14.66 5.89
C ARG A 162 -4.04 -13.21 5.91
N LEU A 163 -2.87 -12.96 6.48
CA LEU A 163 -2.25 -11.63 6.52
C LEU A 163 -1.94 -11.11 5.12
N LEU A 164 -1.41 -11.96 4.23
CA LEU A 164 -1.18 -11.61 2.83
C LEU A 164 -2.48 -11.20 2.14
N LEU A 165 -3.55 -12.02 2.27
CA LEU A 165 -4.86 -11.74 1.69
C LEU A 165 -5.42 -10.41 2.20
N MET A 166 -5.33 -10.14 3.51
CA MET A 166 -5.79 -8.88 4.08
C MET A 166 -4.97 -7.68 3.57
N ALA A 167 -3.64 -7.79 3.49
CA ALA A 167 -2.79 -6.72 2.98
C ALA A 167 -3.11 -6.39 1.50
N ALA A 168 -3.29 -7.43 0.69
CA ALA A 168 -3.62 -7.31 -0.72
C ALA A 168 -5.01 -6.67 -0.88
N THR A 169 -5.99 -7.10 -0.08
CA THR A 169 -7.35 -6.53 -0.06
C THR A 169 -7.33 -5.04 0.26
N ILE A 170 -6.68 -4.65 1.36
CA ILE A 170 -6.59 -3.25 1.78
C ILE A 170 -5.93 -2.41 0.68
N THR A 171 -4.80 -2.87 0.15
CA THR A 171 -4.03 -2.13 -0.86
C THR A 171 -4.80 -1.98 -2.17
N ALA A 172 -5.48 -3.04 -2.63
CA ALA A 172 -6.32 -3.01 -3.82
C ALA A 172 -7.48 -2.02 -3.67
N HIS A 173 -8.18 -2.03 -2.52
CA HIS A 173 -9.29 -1.11 -2.27
C HIS A 173 -8.82 0.34 -2.12
N CYS A 174 -7.68 0.61 -1.48
CA CYS A 174 -7.09 1.96 -1.41
C CYS A 174 -6.80 2.51 -2.81
N ARG A 175 -6.28 1.68 -3.73
CA ARG A 175 -6.01 2.06 -5.12
C ARG A 175 -7.28 2.27 -5.93
N GLY A 176 -8.23 1.35 -5.83
CA GLY A 176 -9.52 1.46 -6.50
C GLY A 176 -10.25 2.76 -6.14
N MET A 177 -10.18 3.18 -4.86
CA MET A 177 -10.72 4.47 -4.42
C MET A 177 -9.98 5.67 -5.02
N GLN A 178 -8.65 5.60 -5.15
CA GLN A 178 -7.86 6.69 -5.73
C GLN A 178 -8.09 6.86 -7.24
N GLU A 179 -8.38 5.78 -7.96
CA GLU A 179 -8.67 5.80 -9.40
C GLU A 179 -10.13 6.15 -9.70
N ALA A 180 -11.06 5.75 -8.82
CA ALA A 180 -12.47 6.14 -8.89
C ALA A 180 -12.74 7.57 -8.41
N ALA A 181 -11.81 8.17 -7.65
CA ALA A 181 -11.90 9.58 -7.30
C ALA A 181 -11.87 10.41 -8.60
N PRO A 182 -12.86 11.28 -8.83
CA PRO A 182 -12.81 12.17 -9.99
C PRO A 182 -11.51 12.96 -9.89
N ALA A 183 -10.71 12.95 -10.97
CA ALA A 183 -9.58 13.86 -11.08
C ALA A 183 -10.07 15.24 -10.64
N PRO A 184 -9.39 15.93 -9.70
CA PRO A 184 -9.82 17.26 -9.32
C PRO A 184 -9.91 18.06 -10.61
N THR A 185 -11.11 18.50 -10.95
CA THR A 185 -11.32 19.51 -11.98
C THR A 185 -10.57 20.73 -11.49
N SER A 186 -9.29 20.81 -11.87
CA SER A 186 -8.52 22.03 -11.82
C SER A 186 -9.36 23.02 -12.61
N PRO A 187 -9.82 24.15 -12.02
CA PRO A 187 -10.35 25.20 -12.86
C PRO A 187 -9.25 25.53 -13.86
N ALA A 188 -9.61 25.60 -15.13
CA ALA A 188 -8.72 26.04 -16.19
C ALA A 188 -8.15 27.42 -15.81
N SER A 189 -6.99 27.43 -15.15
CA SER A 189 -6.24 28.65 -14.91
C SER A 189 -5.39 28.91 -16.14
N ALA A 190 -5.92 29.83 -16.95
CA ALA A 190 -5.11 30.67 -17.80
C ALA A 190 -3.88 31.19 -17.05
N GLY A 191 -2.72 31.17 -17.71
CA GLY A 191 -1.53 31.94 -17.32
C GLY A 191 -0.51 31.18 -16.48
N THR A 192 0.38 30.43 -17.14
CA THR A 192 1.61 29.84 -16.59
C THR A 192 2.69 30.87 -16.23
N GLY A 193 2.31 32.08 -15.82
CA GLY A 193 3.25 33.14 -15.41
C GLY A 193 3.03 33.67 -13.99
N SER A 194 1.80 33.66 -13.47
CA SER A 194 1.52 34.23 -12.14
C SER A 194 1.82 33.25 -11.00
N VAL A 195 1.58 31.96 -11.20
CA VAL A 195 1.72 30.93 -10.17
C VAL A 195 3.18 30.73 -9.74
N ASP A 196 4.13 30.85 -10.67
CA ASP A 196 5.56 30.75 -10.34
C ASP A 196 6.05 31.99 -9.58
N SER A 197 5.61 33.18 -10.00
CA SER A 197 5.91 34.43 -9.28
C SER A 197 5.36 34.44 -7.85
N GLU A 198 4.12 33.95 -7.64
CA GLU A 198 3.48 33.89 -6.33
C GLU A 198 4.17 32.88 -5.39
N GLN A 199 4.61 31.74 -5.94
CA GLN A 199 5.43 30.77 -5.21
C GLN A 199 6.81 31.33 -4.83
N ILE A 200 7.44 32.10 -5.73
CA ILE A 200 8.71 32.77 -5.45
C ILE A 200 8.53 33.81 -4.33
N TYR A 201 7.46 34.61 -4.35
CA TYR A 201 7.19 35.59 -3.29
C TYR A 201 6.93 34.93 -1.93
N GLU A 202 6.19 33.82 -1.89
CA GLU A 202 6.01 33.06 -0.65
C GLU A 202 7.34 32.45 -0.14
N ARG A 203 8.22 32.00 -1.04
CA ARG A 203 9.54 31.48 -0.66
C ARG A 203 10.47 32.59 -0.13
N ILE A 204 10.39 33.80 -0.68
CA ILE A 204 11.08 34.99 -0.14
C ILE A 204 10.53 35.35 1.25
N ARG A 205 9.22 35.22 1.48
CA ARG A 205 8.58 35.47 2.78
C ARG A 205 9.06 34.47 3.85
N GLN A 206 9.17 33.19 3.49
CA GLN A 206 9.72 32.15 4.36
C GLN A 206 11.20 32.38 4.68
N LEU A 207 12.01 32.80 3.71
CA LEU A 207 13.41 33.19 3.95
C LEU A 207 13.53 34.36 4.93
N GLY A 208 12.65 35.36 4.83
CA GLY A 208 12.63 36.50 5.76
C GLY A 208 12.29 36.09 7.20
N LYS A 209 11.43 35.08 7.37
CA LYS A 209 11.12 34.51 8.68
C LYS A 209 12.33 33.80 9.30
N LEU A 210 13.03 32.98 8.51
CA LEU A 210 14.23 32.26 8.96
C LEU A 210 15.39 33.20 9.32
N HIS A 211 15.52 34.32 8.60
CA HIS A 211 16.47 35.39 8.93
C HIS A 211 16.11 36.12 10.23
N ALA A 212 14.83 36.45 10.44
CA ALA A 212 14.36 37.05 11.69
C ALA A 212 14.51 36.12 12.92
N GLU A 213 14.50 34.80 12.70
CA GLU A 213 14.79 33.78 13.71
C GLU A 213 16.30 33.58 13.96
N GLY A 214 17.17 34.32 13.26
CA GLY A 214 18.63 34.29 13.43
C GLY A 214 19.31 33.04 12.87
N ILE A 215 18.59 32.25 12.06
CA ILE A 215 19.08 30.98 11.48
C ILE A 215 19.96 31.23 10.26
N LEU A 216 19.77 32.35 9.57
CA LEU A 216 20.54 32.77 8.40
C LEU A 216 21.31 34.05 8.70
N THR A 217 22.55 34.13 8.22
CA THR A 217 23.32 35.38 8.23
C THR A 217 22.79 36.36 7.19
N ASP A 218 23.07 37.66 7.38
CA ASP A 218 22.63 38.72 6.45
C ASP A 218 23.11 38.48 5.01
N GLU A 219 24.33 37.95 4.85
CA GLU A 219 24.94 37.67 3.55
C GLU A 219 24.24 36.50 2.82
N GLU A 220 23.91 35.43 3.54
CA GLU A 220 23.22 34.26 2.99
C GLU A 220 21.77 34.58 2.60
N PHE A 221 21.10 35.42 3.39
CA PHE A 221 19.76 35.90 3.07
C PHE A 221 19.75 36.77 1.81
N ALA A 222 20.68 37.73 1.70
CA ALA A 222 20.78 38.61 0.55
C ALA A 222 21.06 37.84 -0.75
N ALA A 223 21.95 36.84 -0.70
CA ALA A 223 22.29 36.01 -1.86
C ALA A 223 21.09 35.19 -2.35
N LYS A 224 20.38 34.47 -1.46
CA LYS A 224 19.22 33.63 -1.84
C LYS A 224 18.00 34.44 -2.26
N LYS A 225 17.77 35.61 -1.64
CA LYS A 225 16.69 36.51 -2.06
C LYS A 225 16.93 37.03 -3.47
N LYS A 226 18.17 37.40 -3.81
CA LYS A 226 18.53 37.86 -5.15
C LYS A 226 18.35 36.75 -6.19
N GLU A 227 18.83 35.55 -5.91
CA GLU A 227 18.67 34.39 -6.81
C GLU A 227 17.19 34.08 -7.10
N LEU A 228 16.33 34.20 -6.08
CA LEU A 228 14.89 33.98 -6.25
C LEU A 228 14.22 35.11 -7.04
N LEU A 229 14.63 36.36 -6.84
CA LEU A 229 14.12 37.49 -7.62
C LEU A 229 14.58 37.45 -9.08
N ASP A 230 15.79 36.94 -9.36
CA ASP A 230 16.32 36.79 -10.72
C ASP A 230 15.60 35.67 -11.52
N ARG A 231 14.81 34.82 -10.85
CA ARG A 231 13.97 33.77 -11.46
C ARG A 231 12.54 34.23 -11.80
N LEU A 232 12.22 35.50 -11.49
CA LEU A 232 10.93 36.15 -11.75
C LEU A 232 10.97 36.92 -13.08
#